data_AF-A0A7R9HC40-F1
#
_entry.id   AF-A0A7R9HC40-F1
#
_cell.length_a   1.000
_cell.length_b   1.000
_cell.length_c   1.000
_cell.angle_alpha   90.00
_cell.angle_beta   90.00
_cell.angle_gamma   90.00
#
_symmetry.space_group_name_H-M   'P 1'
#
loop_
_entity.id
_entity.type
_entity.pdbx_description
1 polymer ?
#
loop_
_entity_poly.entity_id
_entity_poly.type
_entity_poly.pdbx_seq_one_letter_code
_entity_poly.pdbx_strand_id
1 'polypeptide(L)'
;VTNPGLGSYPDIQLGCVPLPAASVDNTYFVAFVHVSTAFSNPDRLLVEEIVYPPPADYQQVIQLVEQLDQETLQPLEQQLLKNLPNTYVFSKALAEQVIYDQKGLLPAAIFRPSVGES
;
A
#
# COMPACT_ATOMS: atom_id res chain seq x y z
N VAL A 1 20.98 27.92 -33.08
CA VAL A 1 20.64 26.58 -32.56
C VAL A 1 19.66 26.79 -31.41
N THR A 2 18.41 26.40 -31.61
CA THR A 2 17.30 26.46 -30.66
C THR A 2 17.41 25.35 -29.62
N ASN A 3 17.33 25.67 -28.32
CA ASN A 3 16.13 25.37 -27.52
C ASN A 3 16.17 26.10 -26.16
N PRO A 4 15.11 26.81 -25.75
CA PRO A 4 14.94 27.44 -24.43
C PRO A 4 14.19 26.52 -23.46
N GLY A 5 14.33 26.77 -22.15
CA GLY A 5 13.43 26.18 -21.13
C GLY A 5 14.09 25.29 -20.08
N LEU A 6 14.95 25.86 -19.23
CA LEU A 6 15.14 25.35 -17.87
C LEU A 6 14.37 26.29 -16.95
N GLY A 7 13.05 26.13 -16.96
CA GLY A 7 12.15 26.75 -16.01
C GLY A 7 12.33 26.10 -14.65
N SER A 8 12.51 26.96 -13.65
CA SER A 8 12.46 26.73 -12.21
C SER A 8 11.48 25.63 -11.82
N TYR A 9 11.98 24.47 -11.40
CA TYR A 9 11.19 23.61 -10.51
C TYR A 9 11.19 24.30 -9.14
N PRO A 10 10.02 24.67 -8.59
CA PRO A 10 9.99 25.15 -7.22
C PRO A 10 10.46 24.01 -6.33
N ASP A 11 11.32 24.34 -5.39
CA ASP A 11 11.73 23.44 -4.31
C ASP A 11 10.52 22.66 -3.83
N ILE A 12 10.56 21.33 -3.95
CA ILE A 12 9.66 20.48 -3.18
C ILE A 12 10.14 20.65 -1.74
N GLN A 13 9.70 21.72 -1.09
CA GLN A 13 9.64 21.81 0.36
C GLN A 13 8.68 20.72 0.79
N LEU A 14 9.22 19.50 0.89
CA LEU A 14 8.68 18.45 1.71
C LEU A 14 8.56 19.08 3.09
N GLY A 15 7.35 19.52 3.43
CA GLY A 15 7.06 20.11 4.72
C GLY A 15 7.32 19.05 5.77
N CYS A 16 8.54 19.01 6.31
CA CYS A 16 8.83 18.36 7.57
C CYS A 16 7.87 18.98 8.59
N VAL A 17 6.82 18.26 8.97
CA VAL A 17 6.07 18.58 10.18
C VAL A 17 7.10 18.54 11.31
N PRO A 18 7.37 19.65 12.02
CA PRO A 18 8.34 19.63 13.10
C PRO A 18 7.81 18.72 14.20
N LEU A 19 8.51 17.61 14.47
CA LEU A 19 8.17 16.74 15.59
C LEU A 19 8.44 17.49 16.91
N PRO A 20 7.54 17.40 17.91
CA PRO A 20 7.73 18.09 19.18
C PRO A 20 9.01 17.60 19.88
N ALA A 21 9.90 18.53 20.15
CA ALA A 21 11.17 18.28 20.83
C ALA A 21 10.93 17.99 22.32
N ALA A 22 10.70 16.74 22.69
CA ALA A 22 11.02 16.19 24.02
C ALA A 22 10.61 14.71 24.16
N SER A 23 11.57 13.79 24.07
CA SER A 23 11.75 12.72 25.07
C SER A 23 12.95 11.86 24.68
N VAL A 24 13.80 11.62 25.67
CA VAL A 24 14.99 10.80 25.63
C VAL A 24 14.60 9.35 25.36
N ASP A 25 14.60 8.95 24.09
CA ASP A 25 14.78 7.58 23.57
C ASP A 25 15.12 7.72 22.07
N ASN A 26 16.33 7.37 21.67
CA ASN A 26 16.87 7.60 20.31
C ASN A 26 16.30 6.61 19.28
N THR A 27 14.98 6.60 19.10
CA THR A 27 14.31 5.80 18.07
C THR A 27 13.31 6.69 17.34
N TYR A 28 13.83 7.54 16.44
CA TYR A 28 13.00 8.40 15.61
C TYR A 28 12.36 7.57 14.49
N PHE A 29 11.04 7.36 14.56
CA PHE A 29 10.27 6.76 13.48
C PHE A 29 10.02 7.80 12.38
N VAL A 30 10.74 7.68 11.27
CA VAL A 30 10.73 8.69 10.20
C VAL A 30 9.60 8.47 9.20
N ALA A 31 9.45 7.24 8.70
CA ALA A 31 8.41 6.89 7.74
C ALA A 31 8.19 5.37 7.68
N PHE A 32 6.95 4.97 7.38
CA PHE A 32 6.58 3.61 6.99
C PHE A 32 6.48 3.55 5.46
N VAL A 33 7.25 2.66 4.82
CA VAL A 33 7.12 2.42 3.38
C VAL A 33 6.61 1.01 3.16
N HIS A 34 5.40 0.90 2.63
CA HIS A 34 4.85 -0.37 2.21
C HIS A 34 5.15 -0.62 0.75
N VAL A 35 5.89 -1.69 0.48
CA VAL A 35 6.14 -2.16 -0.88
C VAL A 35 4.98 -3.04 -1.30
N SER A 36 4.12 -2.51 -2.16
CA SER A 36 3.02 -3.22 -2.82
C SER A 36 3.49 -3.73 -4.20
N THR A 37 2.64 -3.71 -5.22
CA THR A 37 2.94 -4.16 -6.58
C THR A 37 2.07 -3.39 -7.58
N ALA A 38 2.59 -3.14 -8.79
CA ALA A 38 1.80 -2.57 -9.88
C ALA A 38 0.64 -3.49 -10.33
N PHE A 39 0.68 -4.78 -9.96
CA PHE A 39 -0.35 -5.77 -10.26
C PHE A 39 -1.48 -5.83 -9.21
N SER A 40 -1.53 -4.90 -8.25
CA SER A 40 -2.54 -4.91 -7.17
C SER A 40 -3.97 -4.65 -7.68
N ASN A 41 -4.10 -4.12 -8.90
CA ASN A 41 -5.37 -3.84 -9.57
C ASN A 41 -5.38 -4.44 -10.98
N PRO A 42 -5.40 -5.79 -11.10
CA PRO A 42 -5.24 -6.48 -12.38
C PRO A 42 -6.38 -6.21 -13.37
N ASP A 43 -7.53 -5.78 -12.85
CA ASP A 43 -8.76 -5.52 -13.61
C ASP A 43 -8.74 -4.16 -14.34
N ARG A 44 -7.68 -3.35 -14.13
CA ARG A 44 -7.61 -1.96 -14.61
C ARG A 44 -6.48 -1.77 -15.60
N LEU A 45 -6.81 -1.18 -16.76
CA LEU A 45 -5.84 -0.77 -17.77
C LEU A 45 -5.02 0.47 -17.38
N LEU A 46 -5.57 1.30 -16.49
CA LEU A 46 -4.93 2.50 -15.95
C LEU A 46 -5.05 2.46 -14.42
N VAL A 47 -3.91 2.47 -13.74
CA VAL A 47 -3.80 2.50 -12.29
C VAL A 47 -3.31 3.90 -11.90
N GLU A 48 -4.16 4.64 -11.20
CA GLU A 48 -3.84 5.96 -10.64
C GLU A 48 -3.17 5.81 -9.25
N GLU A 49 -2.51 6.85 -8.77
CA GLU A 49 -1.93 6.90 -7.42
C GLU A 49 -2.99 7.16 -6.34
N ILE A 50 -4.03 6.32 -6.32
CA ILE A 50 -5.05 6.27 -5.30
C ILE A 50 -5.08 4.88 -4.66
N VAL A 51 -5.64 4.79 -3.45
CA VAL A 51 -5.98 3.50 -2.84
C VAL A 51 -7.38 3.13 -3.33
N TYR A 52 -7.46 2.02 -4.07
CA TYR A 52 -8.72 1.51 -4.58
C TYR A 52 -9.46 0.74 -3.49
N PRO A 53 -10.81 0.63 -3.58
CA PRO A 53 -11.57 -0.23 -2.69
C PRO A 53 -10.98 -1.64 -2.66
N PRO A 54 -10.71 -2.21 -1.47
CA PRO A 54 -10.08 -3.51 -1.36
C PRO A 54 -11.03 -4.61 -1.83
N PRO A 55 -10.49 -5.79 -2.22
CA PRO A 55 -11.30 -6.94 -2.63
C PRO A 55 -12.16 -7.52 -1.48
N ALA A 56 -11.78 -7.27 -0.23
CA ALA A 56 -12.48 -7.68 0.97
C ALA A 56 -12.14 -6.75 2.14
N ASP A 57 -12.93 -6.83 3.22
CA ASP A 57 -12.59 -6.17 4.49
C ASP A 57 -11.44 -6.92 5.18
N TYR A 58 -10.29 -6.25 5.33
CA TYR A 58 -9.10 -6.86 5.91
C TYR A 58 -9.31 -7.31 7.36
N GLN A 59 -10.16 -6.63 8.14
CA GLN A 59 -10.42 -6.99 9.53
C GLN A 59 -11.19 -8.31 9.60
N GLN A 60 -12.19 -8.47 8.74
CA GLN A 60 -12.96 -9.70 8.63
C GLN A 60 -12.09 -10.85 8.13
N VAL A 61 -11.21 -10.59 7.14
CA VAL A 61 -10.29 -11.61 6.62
C VAL A 61 -9.33 -12.09 7.72
N ILE A 62 -8.76 -11.19 8.52
CA ILE A 62 -7.90 -11.57 9.65
C ILE A 62 -8.68 -12.45 10.64
N GLN A 63 -9.88 -12.03 11.04
CA GLN A 63 -10.72 -12.81 11.96
C GLN A 63 -11.06 -14.20 11.41
N LEU A 64 -11.39 -14.31 10.13
CA LEU A 64 -11.71 -15.58 9.48
C LEU A 64 -10.50 -16.51 9.48
N VAL A 65 -9.31 -16.00 9.14
CA VAL A 65 -8.07 -16.80 9.10
C VAL A 65 -7.62 -17.23 10.50
N GLU A 66 -7.89 -16.42 11.53
CA GLU A 66 -7.56 -16.75 12.91
C GLU A 66 -8.53 -17.76 13.56
N GLN A 67 -9.80 -17.79 13.13
CA GLN A 67 -10.85 -18.61 13.75
C GLN A 67 -11.08 -19.95 13.05
N LEU A 68 -10.78 -20.05 11.75
CA LEU A 68 -11.06 -21.23 10.95
C LEU A 68 -9.81 -22.11 10.79
N ASP A 69 -10.06 -23.42 10.68
CA ASP A 69 -9.05 -24.40 10.33
C ASP A 69 -8.77 -24.41 8.82
N GLN A 70 -7.61 -24.96 8.45
CA GLN A 70 -7.10 -24.90 7.08
C GLN A 70 -8.03 -25.60 6.07
N GLU A 71 -8.75 -26.64 6.49
CA GLU A 71 -9.70 -27.39 5.66
C GLU A 71 -10.94 -26.53 5.30
N THR A 72 -11.39 -25.67 6.22
CA THR A 72 -12.51 -24.75 5.98
C THR A 72 -12.07 -23.47 5.26
N LEU A 73 -10.80 -23.06 5.40
CA LEU A 73 -10.24 -21.88 4.73
C LEU A 73 -10.03 -22.08 3.22
N GLN A 74 -9.63 -23.26 2.78
CA GLN A 74 -9.41 -23.59 1.35
C GLN A 74 -10.58 -23.18 0.42
N PRO A 75 -11.84 -23.60 0.69
CA PRO A 75 -12.96 -23.19 -0.15
C PRO A 75 -13.27 -21.69 -0.05
N LEU A 76 -13.03 -21.07 1.11
CA LEU A 76 -13.24 -19.65 1.33
C LEU A 76 -12.19 -18.79 0.59
N GLU A 77 -10.94 -19.24 0.57
CA GLU A 77 -9.84 -18.62 -0.16
C GLU A 77 -10.19 -18.49 -1.65
N GLN A 78 -10.77 -19.52 -2.27
CA GLN A 78 -11.21 -19.43 -3.67
C GLN A 78 -12.31 -18.37 -3.87
N GLN A 79 -13.21 -18.20 -2.89
CA GLN A 79 -14.24 -17.17 -2.95
C GLN A 79 -13.69 -15.75 -2.74
N LEU A 80 -12.64 -15.61 -1.94
CA LEU A 80 -11.94 -14.34 -1.70
C LEU A 80 -11.08 -13.92 -2.89
N LEU A 81 -10.43 -14.90 -3.53
CA LEU A 81 -9.54 -14.65 -4.67
C LEU A 81 -10.31 -14.25 -5.93
N LYS A 82 -11.38 -14.96 -6.30
CA LYS A 82 -12.22 -14.75 -7.51
C LYS A 82 -11.54 -14.12 -8.72
N ASN A 83 -11.40 -12.80 -8.76
CA ASN A 83 -10.88 -12.04 -9.91
C ASN A 83 -9.36 -11.78 -9.84
N LEU A 84 -8.73 -12.08 -8.71
CA LEU A 84 -7.31 -11.85 -8.48
C LEU A 84 -6.49 -13.07 -8.90
N PRO A 85 -5.33 -12.85 -9.53
CA PRO A 85 -4.52 -13.93 -10.08
C PRO A 85 -3.90 -14.83 -9.00
N ASN A 86 -3.73 -14.32 -7.77
CA ASN A 86 -3.14 -15.05 -6.65
C ASN A 86 -3.39 -14.35 -5.30
N THR A 87 -3.09 -15.07 -4.22
CA THR A 87 -3.12 -14.58 -2.83
C THR A 87 -2.12 -13.48 -2.54
N TYR A 88 -1.03 -13.40 -3.30
CA TYR A 88 -0.05 -12.32 -3.16
C TYR A 88 -0.69 -10.97 -3.51
N VAL A 89 -1.37 -10.87 -4.66
CA VAL A 89 -2.08 -9.66 -5.10
C VAL A 89 -3.18 -9.30 -4.11
N PHE A 90 -3.96 -10.28 -3.65
CA PHE A 90 -4.99 -10.10 -2.62
C PHE A 90 -4.41 -9.51 -1.33
N SER A 91 -3.32 -10.09 -0.82
CA SER A 91 -2.68 -9.65 0.41
C SER A 91 -2.11 -8.23 0.28
N LYS A 92 -1.52 -7.89 -0.87
CA LYS A 92 -1.03 -6.52 -1.14
C LYS A 92 -2.18 -5.51 -1.18
N ALA A 93 -3.29 -5.85 -1.83
CA ALA A 93 -4.46 -4.97 -1.88
C ALA A 93 -5.06 -4.73 -0.48
N LEU A 94 -5.16 -5.76 0.36
CA LEU A 94 -5.60 -5.61 1.74
C LEU A 94 -4.63 -4.75 2.57
N ALA A 95 -3.32 -4.94 2.39
CA ALA A 95 -2.31 -4.16 3.11
C ALA A 95 -2.31 -2.67 2.74
N GLU A 96 -2.56 -2.34 1.47
CA GLU A 96 -2.77 -0.94 1.05
C GLU A 96 -3.94 -0.29 1.79
N GLN A 97 -5.03 -1.03 2.00
CA GLN A 97 -6.18 -0.55 2.76
C GLN A 97 -5.84 -0.30 4.23
N VAL A 98 -5.08 -1.21 4.87
CA VAL A 98 -4.63 -1.01 6.26
C VAL A 98 -3.89 0.32 6.40
N ILE A 99 -2.99 0.62 5.47
CA ILE A 99 -2.18 1.85 5.51
C ILE A 99 -3.06 3.08 5.26
N TYR A 100 -4.01 2.96 4.34
CA TYR A 100 -4.98 4.02 4.07
C TYR A 100 -5.82 4.36 5.30
N ASP A 101 -6.25 3.35 6.07
CA ASP A 101 -7.03 3.56 7.28
C ASP A 101 -6.19 4.12 8.44
N GLN A 102 -4.87 3.92 8.41
CA GLN A 102 -3.92 4.53 9.34
C GLN A 102 -3.43 5.92 8.90
N LYS A 103 -3.98 6.49 7.82
CA LYS A 103 -3.59 7.83 7.35
C LYS A 103 -3.77 8.87 8.47
N GLY A 104 -2.73 9.66 8.70
CA GLY A 104 -2.71 10.69 9.74
C GLY A 104 -2.25 10.22 11.12
N LEU A 105 -2.08 8.91 11.33
CA LEU A 105 -1.48 8.36 12.57
C LEU A 105 0.02 8.13 12.43
N LEU A 106 0.47 7.74 11.23
CA LEU A 106 1.89 7.57 10.92
C LEU A 106 2.24 8.15 9.55
N PRO A 107 3.46 8.70 9.38
CA PRO A 107 3.97 9.08 8.06
C PRO A 107 4.17 7.80 7.23
N ALA A 108 3.27 7.52 6.28
CA ALA A 108 3.26 6.30 5.50
C ALA A 108 3.20 6.55 3.99
N ALA A 109 3.86 5.69 3.21
CA ALA A 109 3.83 5.69 1.75
C ALA A 109 3.62 4.27 1.20
N ILE A 110 2.87 4.18 0.09
CA ILE A 110 2.67 2.94 -0.67
C ILE A 110 3.51 3.03 -1.95
N PHE A 111 4.49 2.15 -2.08
CA PHE A 111 5.34 2.04 -3.27
C PHE A 111 4.94 0.81 -4.07
N ARG A 112 4.56 0.97 -5.34
CA ARG A 112 4.13 -0.11 -6.24
C ARG A 112 5.18 -0.38 -7.32
N PRO A 113 6.21 -1.21 -7.05
CA PRO A 113 7.16 -1.60 -8.09
C PRO A 113 6.48 -2.43 -9.17
N SER A 114 6.95 -2.29 -10.42
CA SER A 114 6.65 -3.24 -11.49
C SER A 114 7.44 -4.53 -11.27
N VAL A 115 6.88 -5.67 -11.68
CA VAL A 115 7.67 -6.91 -11.80
C VAL A 115 8.56 -6.73 -13.03
N GLY A 116 9.84 -6.44 -12.81
CA GLY A 116 10.83 -6.49 -13.88
C GLY A 116 11.14 -7.96 -14.16
N GLU A 117 11.04 -8.38 -15.42
CA GLU A 117 11.74 -9.59 -15.85
C GLU A 117 13.25 -9.36 -15.60
N SER A 118 13.86 -10.24 -14.83
CA SER A 118 15.30 -10.30 -14.58
C SER A 118 15.93 -11.42 -15.40
#